data_AF-A0A7D5HXB3-F1
#
_entry.id   AF-A0A7D5HXB3-F1
#
_cell.length_a   1.000
_cell.length_b   1.000
_cell.length_c   1.000
_cell.angle_alpha   90.00
_cell.angle_beta   90.00
_cell.angle_gamma   90.00
#
_symmetry.space_group_name_H-M   'P 1'
#
loop_
_entity.id
_entity.type
_entity.pdbx_description
1 polymer ?
#
loop_
_entity_poly.entity_id
_entity_poly.type
_entity_poly.pdbx_seq_one_letter_code
_entity_poly.pdbx_strand_id
1 'polypeptide(L)'
;MFGYKTKKQLIAEGYTHYGSLWGVPCYIGDVESEAPVIATANFIPQWFLDVADWIMFTMHDLANMNNPDAEPLMFKILLKKPIEE
;
A
#
# COMPACT_ATOMS: atom_id res chain seq x y z
N MET A 1 9.11 8.53 -11.19
CA MET A 1 10.58 8.47 -11.13
C MET A 1 10.97 7.01 -10.89
N PHE A 2 11.45 6.30 -11.92
CA PHE A 2 12.00 4.95 -11.75
C PHE A 2 13.38 5.10 -11.10
N GLY A 3 13.43 5.00 -9.78
CA GLY A 3 14.64 5.24 -9.02
C GLY A 3 14.68 4.34 -7.80
N TYR A 4 15.82 3.71 -7.59
CA TYR A 4 16.09 3.00 -6.35
C TYR A 4 16.24 4.02 -5.23
N LYS A 5 15.33 3.99 -4.24
CA LYS A 5 15.42 4.77 -3.00
C LYS A 5 16.28 4.03 -1.98
N THR A 6 17.23 4.75 -1.41
CA THR A 6 18.04 4.28 -0.27
C THR A 6 17.28 4.43 1.04
N LYS A 7 17.68 3.71 2.10
CA LYS A 7 17.08 3.87 3.44
C LYS A 7 17.08 5.32 3.93
N LYS A 8 18.21 6.03 3.76
CA LYS A 8 18.34 7.44 4.17
C LYS A 8 17.33 8.34 3.47
N GLN A 9 17.08 8.11 2.18
CA GLN A 9 16.06 8.86 1.43
C GLN A 9 14.66 8.53 1.92
N LEU A 10 14.37 7.25 2.19
CA LEU A 10 13.07 6.83 2.72
C LEU A 10 12.77 7.49 4.07
N ILE A 11 13.73 7.50 4.98
CA ILE A 11 13.60 8.15 6.29
C ILE A 11 13.43 9.68 6.11
N ALA A 12 14.23 10.30 5.25
CA ALA A 12 14.13 11.74 4.97
C ALA A 12 12.78 12.15 4.35
N GLU A 13 12.15 11.25 3.60
CA GLU A 13 10.82 11.43 3.02
C GLU A 13 9.67 11.05 3.98
N GLY A 14 9.98 10.57 5.19
CA GLY A 14 8.99 10.28 6.24
C GLY A 14 8.45 8.85 6.25
N TYR A 15 9.03 7.93 5.49
CA TYR A 15 8.66 6.51 5.56
C TYR A 15 9.29 5.86 6.79
N THR A 16 8.48 5.12 7.55
CA THR A 16 8.88 4.51 8.82
C THR A 16 8.92 2.99 8.77
N HIS A 17 8.17 2.37 7.85
CA HIS A 17 8.05 0.92 7.76
C HIS A 17 8.16 0.41 6.32
N TYR A 18 8.74 -0.77 6.17
CA TYR A 18 8.45 -1.62 5.01
C TYR A 18 7.13 -2.33 5.22
N GLY A 19 6.37 -2.55 4.16
CA GLY A 19 5.13 -3.29 4.24
C GLY A 19 4.61 -3.76 2.90
N SER A 20 3.31 -3.99 2.83
CA SER A 20 2.62 -4.25 1.58
C SER A 20 1.18 -3.78 1.61
N LEU A 21 0.70 -3.27 0.48
CA LEU A 21 -0.72 -3.02 0.21
C LEU A 21 -1.18 -4.03 -0.85
N TRP A 22 -2.24 -4.80 -0.56
CA TRP A 22 -2.71 -5.90 -1.44
C TRP A 22 -1.65 -6.96 -1.78
N GLY A 23 -0.63 -7.10 -0.93
CA GLY A 23 0.54 -7.95 -1.20
C GLY A 23 1.63 -7.30 -2.06
N VAL A 24 1.40 -6.10 -2.61
CA VAL A 24 2.39 -5.31 -3.34
C VAL A 24 3.37 -4.69 -2.33
N PRO A 25 4.69 -4.96 -2.43
CA PRO A 25 5.67 -4.36 -1.54
C PRO A 25 5.66 -2.82 -1.58
N CYS A 26 5.60 -2.20 -0.41
CA CYS A 26 5.50 -0.75 -0.24
C CYS A 26 6.40 -0.23 0.90
N TYR A 27 6.70 1.06 0.84
CA TYR A 27 7.17 1.87 1.96
C TYR A 27 5.97 2.60 2.56
N ILE A 28 5.87 2.60 3.88
CA ILE A 28 4.71 3.12 4.61
C ILE A 28 5.21 4.13 5.65
N GLY A 29 4.64 5.32 5.60
CA GLY A 29 4.82 6.38 6.58
C GLY A 29 3.51 6.69 7.28
N ASP A 30 3.61 7.42 8.39
CA ASP A 30 2.44 7.90 9.14
C ASP A 30 1.42 6.80 9.50
N VAL A 31 1.91 5.68 10.05
CA VAL A 31 1.13 4.44 10.23
C VAL A 31 -0.02 4.55 11.23
N GLU A 32 0.02 5.54 12.14
CA GLU A 32 -1.04 5.79 13.13
C GLU A 32 -2.10 6.77 12.61
N SER A 33 -1.90 7.34 11.42
CA SER A 33 -2.85 8.25 10.78
C SER A 33 -4.00 7.48 10.12
N GLU A 34 -5.16 8.13 10.02
CA GLU A 34 -6.31 7.61 9.27
C GLU A 34 -6.00 7.45 7.76
N ALA A 35 -4.98 8.16 7.26
CA ALA A 35 -4.54 8.10 5.88
C ALA A 35 -3.01 7.91 5.82
N PRO A 36 -2.50 6.68 6.03
CA PRO A 36 -1.07 6.42 5.99
C PRO A 36 -0.49 6.70 4.60
N VAL A 37 0.74 7.19 4.57
CA VAL A 37 1.44 7.50 3.33
C VAL A 37 2.03 6.22 2.75
N ILE A 38 1.66 5.88 1.52
CA ILE A 38 2.10 4.64 0.86
C ILE A 38 2.79 4.97 -0.46
N ALA A 39 4.01 4.45 -0.63
CA ALA A 39 4.69 4.42 -1.92
C ALA A 39 5.14 3.01 -2.27
N THR A 40 5.16 2.68 -3.55
CA THR A 40 5.65 1.38 -4.01
C THR A 40 7.13 1.19 -3.69
N ALA A 41 7.52 -0.04 -3.41
CA ALA A 41 8.92 -0.37 -3.22
C ALA A 41 9.73 -0.19 -4.52
N ASN A 42 11.05 -0.13 -4.39
CA ASN A 42 11.96 -0.03 -5.53
C ASN A 42 11.64 -1.03 -6.64
N PHE A 43 11.76 -0.58 -7.89
CA PHE A 43 11.46 -1.32 -9.12
C PHE A 43 9.98 -1.60 -9.40
N ILE A 44 9.06 -1.17 -8.52
CA ILE A 44 7.63 -1.22 -8.76
C ILE A 44 7.14 0.21 -9.05
N PRO A 45 6.50 0.47 -10.20
CA PRO A 45 5.99 1.80 -10.49
C PRO A 45 4.75 2.11 -9.65
N GLN A 46 4.58 3.38 -9.25
CA GLN A 46 3.48 3.79 -8.36
C GLN A 46 2.10 3.43 -8.92
N TRP A 47 1.90 3.56 -10.24
CA TRP A 47 0.62 3.23 -10.90
C TRP A 47 0.21 1.76 -10.73
N PHE A 48 1.14 0.88 -10.34
CA PHE A 48 0.84 -0.51 -10.08
C PHE A 48 -0.15 -0.68 -8.93
N LEU A 49 -0.15 0.24 -7.95
CA LEU A 49 -1.15 0.24 -6.88
C LEU A 49 -2.54 0.60 -7.40
N ASP A 50 -2.65 1.53 -8.35
CA ASP A 50 -3.95 1.88 -8.96
C ASP A 50 -4.58 0.64 -9.65
N VAL A 51 -3.74 -0.16 -10.31
CA VAL A 51 -4.18 -1.42 -10.93
C VAL A 51 -4.54 -2.47 -9.88
N ALA A 52 -3.76 -2.59 -8.82
CA ALA A 52 -4.05 -3.51 -7.72
C ALA A 52 -5.37 -3.15 -7.02
N ASP A 53 -5.61 -1.88 -6.74
CA ASP A 53 -6.88 -1.35 -6.22
C ASP A 53 -8.02 -1.75 -7.14
N TRP A 54 -7.90 -1.44 -8.43
CA TRP A 54 -8.95 -1.74 -9.39
C TRP A 54 -9.33 -3.23 -9.43
N ILE A 55 -8.33 -4.12 -9.43
CA ILE A 55 -8.55 -5.57 -9.38
C ILE A 55 -9.26 -5.97 -8.09
N MET A 56 -8.74 -5.54 -6.93
CA MET A 56 -9.25 -5.96 -5.62
C MET A 56 -10.68 -5.48 -5.37
N PHE A 57 -10.98 -4.22 -5.67
CA PHE A 57 -12.33 -3.67 -5.54
C PHE A 57 -13.29 -4.32 -6.54
N THR A 58 -12.90 -4.49 -7.80
CA THR A 58 -13.75 -5.14 -8.80
C THR A 58 -14.07 -6.59 -8.40
N MET A 59 -13.09 -7.35 -7.92
CA MET A 59 -13.31 -8.72 -7.46
C MET A 59 -14.24 -8.78 -6.24
N HIS A 60 -14.08 -7.84 -5.29
CA HIS A 60 -14.94 -7.75 -4.12
C HIS A 60 -16.39 -7.43 -4.50
N ASP A 61 -16.60 -6.47 -5.40
CA ASP A 61 -17.92 -6.07 -5.87
C ASP A 61 -18.62 -7.20 -6.63
N LEU A 62 -17.88 -7.92 -7.49
CA LEU A 62 -18.41 -9.08 -8.19
C LEU A 62 -18.80 -10.22 -7.22
N ALA A 63 -17.99 -10.48 -6.20
CA ALA A 63 -18.27 -11.51 -5.20
C ALA A 63 -19.49 -11.17 -4.32
N ASN A 64 -19.72 -9.87 -4.07
CA ASN A 64 -20.77 -9.38 -3.19
C ASN A 64 -21.96 -8.74 -3.94
N MET A 65 -22.02 -8.85 -5.26
CA MET A 65 -23.00 -8.15 -6.10
C MET A 65 -24.47 -8.34 -5.67
N ASN A 66 -24.80 -9.50 -5.08
CA ASN A 66 -26.15 -9.83 -4.62
C ASN A 66 -26.29 -9.86 -3.08
N ASN A 67 -25.27 -9.39 -2.36
CA ASN A 67 -25.26 -9.34 -0.91
C ASN A 67 -25.53 -7.91 -0.42
N PRO A 68 -26.75 -7.58 0.04
CA PRO A 68 -27.11 -6.23 0.47
C PRO A 68 -26.40 -5.79 1.76
N ASP A 69 -25.88 -6.74 2.54
CA ASP A 69 -25.20 -6.49 3.81
C ASP A 69 -23.67 -6.50 3.67
N ALA A 70 -23.14 -6.50 2.44
CA ALA A 70 -21.71 -6.53 2.21
C ALA A 70 -21.03 -5.24 2.70
N GLU A 71 -20.06 -5.40 3.59
CA GLU A 71 -19.22 -4.29 4.04
C GLU A 71 -18.27 -3.83 2.92
N PRO A 72 -17.92 -2.53 2.86
CA PRO A 72 -16.94 -2.04 1.89
C PRO A 72 -15.56 -2.68 2.13
N LEU A 73 -14.86 -2.98 1.03
CA LEU A 73 -13.51 -3.53 1.10
C LEU A 73 -12.56 -2.49 1.71
N MET A 74 -12.04 -2.79 2.90
CA MET A 74 -11.01 -1.96 3.53
C MET A 74 -9.62 -2.25 2.96
N PHE A 75 -8.78 -1.23 2.85
CA PHE A 75 -7.40 -1.37 2.39
C PHE A 75 -6.60 -2.31 3.29
N LYS A 76 -6.04 -3.37 2.70
CA LYS A 76 -5.26 -4.36 3.44
C LYS A 76 -3.78 -3.98 3.46
N ILE A 77 -3.42 -3.15 4.43
CA ILE A 77 -2.04 -2.74 4.68
C ILE A 77 -1.41 -3.70 5.69
N LEU A 78 -0.25 -4.26 5.34
CA LEU A 78 0.56 -5.10 6.22
C LEU A 78 1.88 -4.40 6.52
N LEU A 79 2.09 -4.04 7.79
CA LEU A 79 3.39 -3.58 8.27
C LEU A 79 4.33 -4.78 8.46
N LYS A 80 5.59 -4.64 8.04
CA LYS A 80 6.62 -5.67 8.18
C LYS A 80 7.70 -5.24 9.17
N LYS A 81 8.76 -4.61 8.67
CA LYS A 81 9.92 -4.22 9.46
C LYS A 81 10.02 -2.69 9.50
N PRO A 82 10.44 -2.10 10.62
CA PRO A 82 10.78 -0.68 10.65
C PRO A 82 11.96 -0.38 9.72
N ILE A 83 12.02 0.85 9.22
CA ILE A 83 13.16 1.37 8.47
C ILE A 83 14.14 1.97 9.48
N GLU A 84 15.12 1.18 9.89
CA GLU A 84 16.21 1.61 10.77
C GLU A 84 17.38 2.20 9.96
N GLU A 85 18.05 3.21 10.53
CA GLU A 85 19.24 3.87 9.96
C GLU A 85 20.42 2.92 9.72
#